data_AF-A0A7C5C579-F1
#
_entry.id   AF-A0A7C5C579-F1
#
_cell.length_a   1.000
_cell.length_b   1.000
_cell.length_c   1.000
_cell.angle_alpha   90.00
_cell.angle_beta   90.00
_cell.angle_gamma   90.00
#
_symmetry.space_group_name_H-M   'P 1'
#
loop_
_entity.id
_entity.type
_entity.pdbx_description
1 polymer ?
#
loop_
_entity_poly.entity_id
_entity_poly.type
_entity_poly.pdbx_seq_one_letter_code
_entity_poly.pdbx_strand_id
1 'polypeptide(L)' 'VLCVTALGEDVTAAQRRAYEAVHHIHWEGAFYRHDIGHRAVMRERAVL' A
#
# COMPACT_ATOMS: atom_id res chain seq x y z
N VAL A 1 3.24 -17.04 -2.51
CA VAL A 1 2.25 -15.95 -2.37
C VAL A 1 2.45 -15.31 -1.01
N LEU A 2 2.56 -13.99 -0.95
CA LEU A 2 2.77 -13.24 0.29
C LEU A 2 1.61 -12.26 0.51
N CYS A 3 1.27 -12.00 1.75
CA CYS A 3 0.42 -10.88 2.13
C CYS A 3 1.30 -9.89 2.92
N VAL A 4 1.55 -8.71 2.34
CA VAL A 4 2.29 -7.64 3.02
C VAL A 4 1.27 -6.67 3.59
N THR A 5 1.32 -6.45 4.90
CA THR A 5 0.38 -5.59 5.63
C THR A 5 1.16 -4.61 6.49
N ALA A 6 0.69 -3.37 6.55
CA ALA A 6 1.24 -2.34 7.41
C ALA A 6 0.12 -1.59 8.13
N LEU A 7 0.42 -1.10 9.33
CA LEU A 7 -0.43 -0.17 10.08
C LEU A 7 0.04 1.27 9.84
N GLY A 8 -0.89 2.22 9.91
CA GLY A 8 -0.66 3.66 9.82
C GLY A 8 -1.76 4.42 10.56
N GLU A 9 -1.56 5.71 10.79
CA GLU A 9 -2.55 6.58 11.45
C GLU A 9 -3.81 6.79 10.60
N ASP A 10 -3.66 6.68 9.28
CA ASP A 10 -4.72 6.70 8.27
C ASP A 10 -4.43 5.68 7.16
N VAL A 11 -5.34 5.55 6.18
CA VAL A 11 -5.18 4.60 5.07
C VAL A 11 -4.04 5.02 4.15
N THR A 12 -3.83 6.33 3.95
CA THR A 12 -2.71 6.87 3.15
C THR A 12 -1.35 6.42 3.71
N ALA A 13 -1.14 6.53 5.02
CA ALA A 13 0.09 6.12 5.69
C ALA A 13 0.26 4.60 5.70
N ALA A 14 -0.82 3.85 5.95
CA ALA A 14 -0.80 2.39 5.90
C ALA A 14 -0.45 1.88 4.50
N GLN A 15 -1.06 2.43 3.45
CA GLN A 15 -0.79 2.08 2.05
C GLN A 15 0.67 2.34 1.69
N ARG A 16 1.19 3.53 2.02
CA ARG A 16 2.59 3.90 1.75
C ARG A 16 3.57 2.91 2.39
N ARG A 17 3.39 2.61 3.69
CA ARG A 17 4.26 1.66 4.42
C ARG A 17 4.18 0.25 3.84
N ALA A 18 2.99 -0.20 3.43
CA ALA A 18 2.83 -1.50 2.80
C ALA A 18 3.62 -1.60 1.49
N TYR A 19 3.55 -0.56 0.64
CA TYR A 19 4.32 -0.52 -0.60
C TYR A 19 5.83 -0.40 -0.36
N GLU A 20 6.26 0.42 0.61
CA GLU A 20 7.67 0.48 1.05
C GLU A 20 8.19 -0.90 1.46
N ALA A 21 7.42 -1.66 2.24
CA ALA A 21 7.79 -3.02 2.64
C ALA A 21 7.85 -3.99 1.44
N VAL A 22 6.90 -3.92 0.50
CA VAL A 22 6.90 -4.74 -0.72
C VAL A 22 8.15 -4.48 -1.56
N HIS A 23 8.63 -3.23 -1.64
CA HIS A 23 9.84 -2.86 -2.39
C HIS A 23 11.12 -3.55 -1.92
N HIS A 24 11.12 -4.22 -0.76
CA HIS A 24 12.28 -4.98 -0.30
C HIS A 24 12.25 -6.46 -0.70
N ILE A 25 11.14 -6.96 -1.25
CA ILE A 25 10.93 -8.39 -1.51
C ILE A 25 11.00 -8.64 -3.03
N HIS A 26 11.93 -9.50 -3.45
CA HIS A 26 12.21 -9.74 -4.86
C HIS A 26 12.41 -11.23 -5.16
N TRP A 27 11.80 -11.70 -6.25
CA TRP A 27 12.06 -12.98 -6.89
C TRP A 27 11.58 -12.90 -8.35
N GLU A 28 12.03 -13.84 -9.18
CA GLU A 28 11.63 -13.88 -10.60
C GLU A 28 10.11 -14.05 -10.74
N GLY A 29 9.48 -13.16 -11.53
CA GLY A 29 8.04 -13.17 -11.73
C GLY A 29 7.22 -12.61 -10.56
N ALA A 30 7.83 -11.97 -9.56
CA ALA A 30 7.10 -11.22 -8.54
C ALA A 30 6.33 -10.05 -9.17
N PHE A 31 5.05 -9.92 -8.85
CA PHE A 31 4.21 -8.78 -9.27
C PHE A 31 3.18 -8.44 -8.20
N TYR A 32 2.73 -7.19 -8.21
CA TYR A 32 1.68 -6.69 -7.33
C TYR A 32 1.01 -5.47 -7.95
N ARG A 33 -0.19 -5.14 -7.47
CA ARG A 33 -0.93 -3.95 -7.91
C ARG A 33 -0.48 -2.71 -7.14
N HIS A 34 -0.48 -1.55 -7.80
CA HIS A 34 -0.08 -0.25 -7.22
C HIS A 34 -1.26 0.61 -6.71
N ASP A 35 -2.48 0.09 -6.74
CA ASP A 35 -3.72 0.84 -6.45
C ASP A 35 -4.56 0.25 -5.30
N ILE A 36 -3.94 -0.58 -4.44
CA ILE A 36 -4.62 -1.19 -3.29
C ILE A 36 -5.02 -0.10 -2.30
N GLY A 37 -6.32 0.12 -2.13
CA GLY A 37 -6.84 1.15 -1.21
C GLY A 37 -7.01 2.55 -1.84
N HIS A 38 -6.79 2.74 -3.15
CA HIS A 38 -6.84 4.06 -3.79
C HIS A 38 -8.13 4.86 -3.52
N ARG A 39 -9.30 4.21 -3.45
CA ARG A 39 -10.57 4.91 -3.14
C ARG A 39 -10.63 5.49 -1.73
N ALA A 40 -9.99 4.86 -0.76
CA ALA A 40 -9.94 5.38 0.61
C ALA A 40 -8.97 6.57 0.69
N VAL A 41 -7.79 6.44 0.08
CA VAL A 41 -6.81 7.54 -0.06
C VAL A 41 -7.42 8.76 -0.74
N MET A 42 -8.20 8.57 -1.82
CA MET A 42 -8.89 9.67 -2.49
C MET A 42 -9.94 10.34 -1.59
N ARG A 43 -10.61 9.60 -0.71
CA ARG A 43 -11.56 10.19 0.26
C ARG A 43 -10.84 10.99 1.33
N GLU A 44 -9.73 10.48 1.86
CA GLU A 44 -8.91 11.20 2.86
C GLU A 44 -8.40 12.54 2.31
N ARG A 45 -7.93 12.54 1.06
CA ARG A 45 -7.44 13.75 0.38
C ARG A 45 -8.54 14.76 0.03
N ALA A 46 -9.78 14.31 -0.15
CA ALA A 46 -10.90 15.19 -0.49
C ALA A 46 -11.47 15.95 0.71
N VAL A 47 -11.06 15.60 1.94
CA VAL A 47 -11.51 16.23 3.20
C VAL A 47 -10.51 17.28 3.70
N LEU A 48 -9.34 17.41 3.04
CA LEU A 48 -8.38 18.50 3.23
C LEU A 48 -8.75 19.71 2.35
#